data_AF-A0A3M2E5Z7-F1
#
_entry.id   AF-A0A3M2E5Z7-F1
#
_cell.length_a   1.000
_cell.length_b   1.000
_cell.length_c   1.000
_cell.angle_alpha   90.00
_cell.angle_beta   90.00
_cell.angle_gamma   90.00
#
_symmetry.space_group_name_H-M   'P 1'
#
loop_
_entity.id
_entity.type
_entity.pdbx_description
1 polymer ?
#
loop_
_entity_poly.entity_id
_entity_poly.type
_entity_poly.pdbx_seq_one_letter_code
_entity_poly.pdbx_strand_id
1 'polypeptide(L)' 'AHYGLPPNSDTLTLVREETPVTFPEKIRTGAGPVTVFDPAMPVHWRVR' A
#
# COMPACT_ATOMS: atom_id res chain seq x y z
N ALA A 1 -10.00 20.60 -3.73
CA ALA A 1 -9.28 19.70 -2.80
C ALA A 1 -9.34 20.29 -1.39
N HIS A 2 -9.57 19.48 -0.35
CA HIS A 2 -9.82 19.95 1.02
C HIS A 2 -8.69 20.81 1.60
N TYR A 3 -7.43 20.47 1.29
CA TYR A 3 -6.24 21.16 1.81
C TYR A 3 -5.73 22.31 0.93
N GLY A 4 -6.39 22.64 -0.18
CA GLY A 4 -5.97 23.75 -1.06
C GLY A 4 -4.62 23.59 -1.77
N LEU A 5 -4.03 22.39 -1.75
CA LEU A 5 -2.75 22.10 -2.40
C LEU A 5 -2.92 21.77 -3.89
N PRO A 6 -1.90 22.06 -4.73
CA PRO A 6 -1.90 21.64 -6.12
C PRO A 6 -1.87 20.10 -6.23
N PRO A 7 -2.43 19.52 -7.30
CA PRO A 7 -2.30 18.09 -7.58
C PRO A 7 -0.83 17.73 -7.91
N ASN A 8 -0.42 16.52 -7.58
CA ASN A 8 0.88 15.98 -8.00
C ASN A 8 0.91 15.83 -9.54
N SER A 9 2.07 16.06 -10.15
CA SER A 9 2.31 15.83 -11.59
C SER A 9 2.49 14.36 -11.94
N ASP A 10 2.93 13.56 -10.97
CA ASP A 10 3.26 12.15 -11.18
C ASP A 10 2.01 11.27 -11.21
N THR A 11 2.14 10.11 -11.86
CA THR A 11 1.07 9.11 -11.95
C THR A 11 1.52 7.80 -11.31
N LEU A 12 0.62 7.14 -10.59
CA LEU A 12 0.79 5.79 -10.10
C LEU A 12 -0.10 4.84 -10.91
N THR A 13 0.42 3.66 -11.25
CA THR A 13 -0.33 2.62 -11.95
C THR A 13 -0.71 1.51 -10.99
N LEU A 14 -2.00 1.23 -10.85
CA LEU A 14 -2.46 0.02 -10.18
C LEU A 14 -2.60 -1.12 -11.19
N VAL A 15 -2.05 -2.28 -10.83
CA VAL A 15 -2.14 -3.51 -11.61
C VAL A 15 -2.91 -4.53 -10.78
N ARG A 16 -3.89 -5.18 -11.42
CA ARG A 16 -4.65 -6.28 -10.84
C ARG A 16 -3.97 -7.60 -11.18
N GLU A 17 -3.77 -8.44 -10.18
CA GLU A 17 -3.16 -9.76 -10.31
C GLU A 17 -4.15 -10.87 -9.90
N GLU A 18 -4.04 -12.04 -10.55
CA GLU A 18 -4.87 -13.21 -10.21
C GLU A 18 -4.50 -13.76 -8.83
N THR A 19 -3.21 -13.84 -8.51
CA THR A 19 -2.73 -14.20 -7.18
C THR A 19 -2.80 -13.00 -6.24
N PRO A 20 -3.32 -13.14 -5.00
CA PRO A 20 -3.29 -12.06 -4.02
C PRO A 20 -1.87 -11.60 -3.69
N VAL A 21 -1.73 -10.29 -3.50
CA VAL A 21 -0.50 -9.65 -3.05
C VAL A 21 -0.21 -10.09 -1.62
N THR A 22 1.01 -10.60 -1.39
CA THR A 22 1.47 -10.95 -0.04
C THR A 22 2.21 -9.78 0.56
N PHE A 23 1.73 -9.27 1.69
CA PHE A 23 2.41 -8.24 2.48
C PHE A 23 3.13 -8.88 3.68
N PRO A 24 4.27 -8.33 4.12
CA PRO A 24 4.90 -8.79 5.35
C PRO A 24 4.01 -8.42 6.55
N GLU A 25 3.85 -9.32 7.51
CA GLU A 25 3.09 -9.02 8.74
C GLU A 25 3.72 -7.89 9.56
N LYS A 26 5.07 -7.82 9.54
CA LYS A 26 5.86 -6.86 10.32
C LYS A 26 6.93 -6.19 9.45
N ILE A 27 7.15 -4.91 9.69
CA ILE A 27 8.27 -4.14 9.17
C ILE A 27 9.21 -3.83 10.33
N ARG A 28 10.49 -4.23 10.23
CA ARG A 28 11.49 -3.92 11.25
C ARG A 28 11.94 -2.47 11.13
N THR A 29 11.94 -1.74 12.25
CA THR A 29 12.46 -0.37 12.34
C THR A 29 13.42 -0.24 13.52
N GLY A 30 14.16 0.86 13.61
CA GLY A 30 15.05 1.15 14.74
C GLY A 30 14.32 1.27 16.08
N ALA A 31 13.03 1.59 16.08
CA ALA A 31 12.19 1.68 17.28
C ALA A 31 11.45 0.38 17.61
N GLY A 32 11.63 -0.69 16.81
CA GLY A 32 10.93 -1.97 16.95
C GLY A 32 10.08 -2.36 15.73
N PRO A 33 9.37 -3.50 15.78
CA PRO A 33 8.55 -3.97 14.67
C PRO A 33 7.21 -3.22 14.57
N VAL A 34 6.85 -2.77 13.37
CA VAL A 34 5.54 -2.17 13.04
C VAL A 34 4.66 -3.22 12.36
N THR A 35 3.42 -3.36 12.82
CA THR A 35 2.43 -4.27 12.20
C THR A 35 1.85 -3.63 10.94
N VAL A 36 1.89 -4.36 9.83
CA VAL A 36 1.17 -3.96 8.60
C VAL A 36 -0.32 -4.23 8.81
N PHE A 37 -1.17 -3.30 8.38
CA PHE A 37 -2.62 -3.49 8.43
C PHE A 37 -3.02 -4.68 7.56
N ASP A 38 -3.82 -5.58 8.14
CA ASP A 38 -4.42 -6.70 7.45
C ASP A 38 -5.94 -6.44 7.31
N PRO A 39 -6.46 -6.32 6.07
CA PRO A 39 -7.88 -6.11 5.83
C PRO A 39 -8.75 -7.36 6.05
N ALA A 40 -8.16 -8.50 6.43
CA ALA A 40 -8.83 -9.80 6.58
C ALA A 40 -9.53 -10.29 5.29
N MET A 41 -9.04 -9.85 4.12
CA MET A 41 -9.49 -10.28 2.81
C MET A 41 -8.34 -10.23 1.78
N PRO A 42 -8.40 -11.03 0.70
CA PRO A 42 -7.36 -11.02 -0.33
C PRO A 42 -7.25 -9.67 -1.05
N VAL A 43 -6.03 -9.14 -1.18
CA VAL A 43 -5.75 -7.92 -1.95
C VAL A 43 -5.18 -8.30 -3.31
N HIS A 44 -5.89 -7.94 -4.39
CA HIS A 44 -5.47 -8.28 -5.77
C HIS A 44 -4.83 -7.13 -6.53
N TRP A 45 -4.79 -5.93 -5.95
CA TRP A 45 -4.24 -4.75 -6.60
C TRP A 45 -2.91 -4.39 -5.96
N ARG A 46 -1.89 -4.13 -6.80
CA ARG A 46 -0.63 -3.53 -6.37
C ARG A 46 -0.25 -2.35 -7.22
N VAL A 47 0.61 -1.51 -6.67
CA VAL A 47 1.30 -0.48 -7.45
C VAL A 47 2.40 -1.13 -8.28
N ARG A 48 2.55 -0.68 -9.53
CA ARG A 48 3.66 -1.02 -10.42
C ARG A 48 4.62 0.15 -10.58
#